data_AF-A0A7D6CE38-F1
#
_entry.id   AF-A0A7D6CE38-F1
#
_cell.length_a   1.000
_cell.length_b   1.000
_cell.length_c   1.000
_cell.angle_alpha   90.00
_cell.angle_beta   90.00
_cell.angle_gamma   90.00
#
_symmetry.space_group_name_H-M   'P 1'
#
loop_
_entity.id
_entity.type
_entity.pdbx_description
1 polymer ?
#
loop_
_entity_poly.entity_id
_entity_poly.type
_entity_poly.pdbx_seq_one_letter_code
_entity_poly.pdbx_strand_id
1 'polypeptide(L)'
;MTANPLVATASDAPPSAWAGVWICEDIELIAQGVRNGSWIDGSLGVVSAGLDALAFVSDPAGALLQYGIAWLIEHVKPLSEALDWLAGDPAQITAHAQTWRNVAASLREEVAALSSSVRADVAEWGGSAGPAYRAWANEQQQAIIGLAQGADTLAAITEGAAGLVAAVRLLVRDAIATCVSRLIVYAGELVVTAGFAAPLVVEQVTTTVAAWAARIARLLRGLLASLQRLMPEIRRLGDLIERLKQALSRLTNAPHGRPSGATEDVLGVHGGHTTRPRNLADYERQERWASEAYTAIRQQDDAGAIARSLTDAPRLDGSRGFSLQEIEQVRRHIFFEEHPMDDYAGGIVRQRYDPSAPMAEAWLRLRRGDPLPEDYRLLEHELAESRYYQAHPQADYREAHLAANRVSNWEASIPDPTYEDYAKFGE
;
A
#
# COMPACT_ATOMS: atom_id res chain seq x y z
N MET A 1 61.56 -12.58 21.05
CA MET A 1 60.82 -11.79 22.04
C MET A 1 59.40 -12.33 22.07
N THR A 2 59.01 -12.96 23.17
CA THR A 2 57.70 -13.63 23.35
C THR A 2 56.63 -12.58 23.66
N ALA A 3 55.57 -12.54 22.85
CA ALA A 3 54.44 -11.63 23.04
C ALA A 3 53.72 -11.90 24.38
N ASN A 4 53.37 -10.84 25.10
CA ASN A 4 52.71 -10.90 26.40
C ASN A 4 51.24 -11.37 26.24
N PRO A 5 50.81 -12.48 26.87
CA PRO A 5 49.46 -13.01 26.76
C PRO A 5 48.37 -12.13 27.42
N LEU A 6 48.75 -11.05 28.11
CA LEU A 6 47.84 -10.07 28.71
C LEU A 6 47.65 -8.80 27.84
N VAL A 7 48.30 -8.72 26.68
CA VAL A 7 48.19 -7.57 25.78
C VAL A 7 47.48 -8.00 24.51
N ALA A 8 46.21 -7.63 24.39
CA ALA A 8 45.43 -7.84 23.18
C ALA A 8 46.06 -7.03 22.02
N THR A 9 46.36 -7.70 20.91
CA THR A 9 46.68 -7.02 19.65
C THR A 9 45.45 -6.25 19.17
N ALA A 10 45.62 -4.99 18.79
CA ALA A 10 44.54 -4.20 18.22
C ALA A 10 43.96 -4.93 17.00
N SER A 11 42.66 -5.18 17.02
CA SER A 11 41.93 -5.75 15.90
C SER A 11 41.86 -4.71 14.79
N ASP A 12 42.42 -4.99 13.61
CA ASP A 12 42.30 -4.14 12.40
C ASP A 12 40.91 -4.21 11.76
N ALA A 13 39.97 -4.96 12.34
CA ALA A 13 38.57 -4.87 11.94
C ALA A 13 37.99 -3.54 12.48
N PRO A 14 37.57 -2.60 11.62
CA PRO A 14 36.80 -1.45 12.08
C PRO A 14 35.59 -1.99 12.86
N PRO A 15 35.19 -1.37 13.98
CA PRO A 15 33.94 -1.74 14.63
C PRO A 15 32.86 -1.70 13.55
N SER A 16 32.12 -2.79 13.33
CA SER A 16 30.98 -2.74 12.41
C SER A 16 29.96 -1.81 13.05
N ALA A 17 30.01 -0.54 12.62
CA ALA A 17 29.12 0.53 13.00
C ALA A 17 27.76 0.29 12.32
N TRP A 18 27.16 -0.87 12.60
CA TRP A 18 25.91 -1.25 11.99
C TRP A 18 24.80 -0.38 12.59
N ALA A 19 24.32 0.57 11.80
CA ALA A 19 23.22 1.49 12.13
C ALA A 19 21.88 0.76 12.36
N GLY A 20 21.79 -0.53 12.04
CA GLY A 20 20.52 -1.23 12.01
C GLY A 20 19.89 -1.53 13.37
N VAL A 21 20.67 -1.63 14.47
CA VAL A 21 20.10 -1.72 15.82
C VAL A 21 19.35 -0.43 16.16
N TRP A 22 19.97 0.73 15.88
CA TRP A 22 19.35 2.04 16.08
C TRP A 22 18.15 2.28 15.16
N ILE A 23 18.18 1.78 13.92
CA ILE A 23 17.01 1.87 13.01
C ILE A 23 15.84 1.03 13.54
N CYS A 24 16.09 -0.18 14.03
CA CYS A 24 15.05 -1.02 14.63
C CYS A 24 14.46 -0.37 15.89
N GLU A 25 15.31 0.21 16.74
CA GLU A 25 14.87 0.98 17.92
C GLU A 25 14.02 2.20 17.51
N ASP A 26 14.41 2.93 16.48
CA ASP A 26 13.65 4.06 15.95
C ASP A 26 12.28 3.65 15.40
N ILE A 27 12.20 2.51 14.69
CA ILE A 27 10.93 1.95 14.21
C ILE A 27 10.05 1.56 15.40
N GLU A 28 10.60 0.90 16.42
CA GLU A 28 9.86 0.52 17.62
C GLU A 28 9.37 1.74 18.41
N LEU A 29 10.15 2.83 18.46
CA LEU A 29 9.72 4.09 19.06
C LEU A 29 8.51 4.70 18.31
N ILE A 30 8.52 4.66 16.98
CA ILE A 30 7.37 5.08 16.17
C ILE A 30 6.16 4.20 16.49
N ALA A 31 6.35 2.87 16.48
CA ALA A 31 5.30 1.91 16.77
C ALA A 31 4.68 2.14 18.16
N GLN A 32 5.50 2.40 19.18
CA GLN A 32 5.02 2.74 20.53
C GLN A 32 4.27 4.07 20.56
N GLY A 33 4.76 5.10 19.87
CA GLY A 33 4.05 6.39 19.77
C GLY A 33 2.66 6.23 19.17
N VAL A 34 2.57 5.47 18.08
CA VAL A 34 1.31 5.15 17.40
C VAL A 34 0.36 4.38 18.33
N ARG A 35 0.83 3.29 18.94
CA ARG A 35 0.04 2.44 19.85
C ARG A 35 -0.43 3.18 21.09
N ASN A 36 0.38 4.09 21.62
CA ASN A 36 0.04 4.89 22.80
C ASN A 36 -0.84 6.09 22.47
N GLY A 37 -1.15 6.31 21.18
CA GLY A 37 -2.00 7.41 20.73
C GLY A 37 -1.38 8.79 20.92
N SER A 38 -0.04 8.92 20.94
CA SER A 38 0.65 10.21 21.13
C SER A 38 0.32 11.24 20.04
N TRP A 39 -0.08 10.75 18.87
CA TRP A 39 -0.51 11.53 17.71
C TRP A 39 -1.95 12.04 17.83
N ILE A 40 -2.77 11.47 18.73
CA ILE A 40 -4.18 11.83 18.89
C ILE A 40 -4.29 13.18 19.59
N ASP A 41 -5.13 14.06 19.04
CA ASP A 41 -5.37 15.36 19.63
C ASP A 41 -6.11 15.24 20.97
N GLY A 42 -5.53 15.84 22.02
CA GLY A 42 -6.07 15.76 23.37
C GLY A 42 -7.50 16.30 23.53
N SER A 43 -8.00 17.11 22.59
CA SER A 43 -9.39 17.57 22.60
C SER A 43 -10.41 16.46 22.30
N LEU A 44 -9.98 15.35 21.70
CA LEU A 44 -10.81 14.17 21.47
C LEU A 44 -10.95 13.29 22.72
N GLY A 45 -10.10 13.51 23.74
CA GLY A 45 -9.99 12.64 24.91
C GLY A 45 -9.27 11.33 24.60
N VAL A 46 -8.99 10.51 25.63
CA VAL A 46 -8.48 9.14 25.44
C VAL A 46 -9.63 8.30 24.88
N VAL A 47 -9.66 8.10 23.56
CA VAL A 47 -10.67 7.26 22.94
C VAL A 47 -10.11 5.87 22.67
N SER A 48 -10.44 4.91 23.54
CA SER A 48 -10.20 3.49 23.33
C SER A 48 -11.43 2.85 22.67
N ALA A 49 -11.66 3.12 21.39
CA ALA A 49 -12.72 2.45 20.64
C ALA A 49 -12.15 1.17 20.00
N GLY A 50 -12.62 0.01 20.45
CA GLY A 50 -12.42 -1.26 19.73
C GLY A 50 -13.24 -1.29 18.44
N LEU A 51 -12.80 -2.09 17.46
CA LEU A 51 -13.41 -2.19 16.13
C LEU A 51 -14.85 -2.77 16.11
N ASP A 52 -15.37 -3.24 17.26
CA ASP A 52 -16.68 -3.92 17.34
C ASP A 52 -17.91 -2.98 17.37
N ALA A 53 -17.73 -1.65 17.28
CA ALA A 53 -18.82 -0.68 17.40
C ALA A 53 -19.60 -0.38 16.10
N LEU A 54 -19.40 -1.16 15.03
CA LEU A 54 -19.83 -0.79 13.67
C LEU A 54 -21.23 -1.28 13.25
N ALA A 55 -21.94 -2.04 14.08
CA ALA A 55 -23.14 -2.74 13.64
C ALA A 55 -24.48 -2.03 13.92
N PHE A 56 -24.51 -0.91 14.64
CA PHE A 56 -25.77 -0.21 14.91
C PHE A 56 -25.88 1.01 14.00
N VAL A 57 -26.68 0.95 12.95
CA VAL A 57 -27.08 2.14 12.17
C VAL A 57 -28.44 2.58 12.68
N SER A 58 -28.46 3.66 13.48
CA SER A 58 -29.70 4.40 13.75
C SER A 58 -29.62 5.67 12.93
N ASP A 59 -30.70 5.99 12.22
CA ASP A 59 -30.87 7.28 11.54
C ASP A 59 -31.59 8.23 12.49
N PRO A 60 -30.86 9.07 13.27
CA PRO A 60 -31.49 10.01 14.18
C PRO A 60 -32.30 11.06 13.42
N ALA A 61 -31.89 11.50 12.22
CA ALA A 61 -32.64 12.50 11.46
C ALA A 61 -33.98 11.93 10.95
N GLY A 62 -33.99 10.66 10.53
CA GLY A 62 -35.20 9.94 10.14
C GLY A 62 -36.24 9.83 11.26
N ALA A 63 -35.85 9.91 12.53
CA ALA A 63 -36.80 9.94 13.64
C ALA A 63 -37.74 11.16 13.61
N LEU A 64 -37.32 12.29 13.00
CA LEU A 64 -38.15 13.49 12.87
C LEU A 64 -39.32 13.30 11.88
N LEU A 65 -39.17 12.41 10.88
CA LEU A 65 -40.25 12.10 9.93
C LEU A 65 -41.45 11.48 10.64
N GLN A 66 -41.21 10.68 11.68
CA GLN A 66 -42.27 10.01 12.46
C GLN A 66 -43.20 11.00 13.17
N TYR A 67 -42.72 12.21 13.43
CA TYR A 67 -43.48 13.27 14.08
C TYR A 67 -44.08 14.29 13.08
N GLY A 68 -43.84 14.12 11.77
CA GLY A 68 -44.46 14.93 10.71
C GLY A 68 -43.85 16.32 10.50
N ILE A 69 -42.58 16.52 10.90
CA ILE A 69 -41.97 17.86 10.97
C ILE A 69 -40.80 17.95 9.99
N ALA A 70 -41.14 18.00 8.70
CA ALA A 70 -40.18 17.95 7.59
C ALA A 70 -39.16 19.11 7.60
N TRP A 71 -39.55 20.30 8.06
CA TRP A 71 -38.66 21.48 8.07
C TRP A 71 -37.48 21.35 9.06
N LEU A 72 -37.62 20.53 10.12
CA LEU A 72 -36.51 20.27 11.05
C LEU A 72 -35.42 19.42 10.40
N ILE A 73 -35.78 18.57 9.43
CA ILE A 73 -34.83 17.71 8.71
C ILE A 73 -33.85 18.58 7.92
N GLU A 74 -34.31 19.66 7.29
CA GLU A 74 -33.44 20.60 6.58
C GLU A 74 -32.35 21.20 7.50
N HIS A 75 -32.67 21.41 8.78
CA HIS A 75 -31.73 21.93 9.77
C HIS A 75 -30.76 20.87 10.29
N VAL A 76 -31.18 19.60 10.34
CA VAL A 76 -30.36 18.48 10.84
C VAL A 76 -29.52 17.84 9.73
N LYS A 77 -29.90 18.02 8.46
CA LYS A 77 -29.19 17.47 7.30
C LYS A 77 -27.68 17.77 7.32
N PRO A 78 -27.20 19.01 7.58
CA PRO A 78 -25.76 19.29 7.63
C PRO A 78 -25.03 18.51 8.74
N LEU A 79 -25.71 18.18 9.84
CA LEU A 79 -25.13 17.35 10.90
C LEU A 79 -25.04 15.89 10.45
N SER A 80 -26.03 15.41 9.70
CA SER A 80 -26.09 14.02 9.20
C SER A 80 -25.08 13.79 8.08
N GLU A 81 -24.86 14.77 7.19
CA GLU A 81 -23.81 14.74 6.17
C GLU A 81 -22.41 14.57 6.79
N ALA A 82 -22.20 15.08 8.01
CA ALA A 82 -20.94 14.87 8.74
C ALA A 82 -20.71 13.40 9.18
N LEU A 83 -21.77 12.59 9.34
CA LEU A 83 -21.64 11.15 9.54
C LEU A 83 -21.24 10.44 8.24
N ASP A 84 -21.76 10.90 7.11
CA ASP A 84 -21.44 10.35 5.79
C ASP A 84 -19.98 10.61 5.42
N TRP A 85 -19.42 11.77 5.81
CA TRP A 85 -17.97 12.03 5.67
C TRP A 85 -17.09 11.02 6.43
N LEU A 86 -17.62 10.42 7.50
CA LEU A 86 -16.93 9.41 8.32
C LEU A 86 -17.35 7.98 7.94
N ALA A 87 -18.14 7.83 6.87
CA ALA A 87 -18.50 6.52 6.33
C ALA A 87 -17.36 6.00 5.43
N GLY A 88 -16.40 5.32 6.05
CA GLY A 88 -15.43 4.48 5.34
C GLY A 88 -15.87 3.02 5.28
N ASP A 89 -15.05 2.18 4.63
CA ASP A 89 -15.18 0.71 4.66
C ASP A 89 -14.19 0.13 5.70
N PRO A 90 -14.66 -0.25 6.90
CA PRO A 90 -13.79 -0.79 7.95
C PRO A 90 -13.23 -2.17 7.60
N ALA A 91 -13.92 -2.93 6.74
CA ALA A 91 -13.45 -4.24 6.32
C ALA A 91 -12.24 -4.11 5.39
N GLN A 92 -12.26 -3.16 4.46
CA GLN A 92 -11.09 -2.83 3.63
C GLN A 92 -9.91 -2.36 4.47
N ILE A 93 -10.13 -1.47 5.44
CA ILE A 93 -9.04 -0.97 6.29
C ILE A 93 -8.43 -2.10 7.14
N THR A 94 -9.28 -2.96 7.71
CA THR A 94 -8.83 -4.15 8.46
C THR A 94 -8.05 -5.12 7.58
N ALA A 95 -8.51 -5.33 6.33
CA ALA A 95 -7.81 -6.18 5.37
C ALA A 95 -6.41 -5.62 5.05
N HIS A 96 -6.27 -4.31 4.81
CA HIS A 96 -4.97 -3.68 4.57
C HIS A 96 -4.02 -3.81 5.78
N ALA A 97 -4.52 -3.56 7.00
CA ALA A 97 -3.72 -3.76 8.21
C ALA A 97 -3.26 -5.22 8.35
N GLN A 98 -4.15 -6.18 8.05
CA GLN A 98 -3.83 -7.60 8.09
C GLN A 98 -2.79 -7.99 7.03
N THR A 99 -2.82 -7.40 5.83
CA THR A 99 -1.78 -7.59 4.81
C THR A 99 -0.40 -7.22 5.36
N TRP A 100 -0.29 -6.08 6.03
CA TRP A 100 0.97 -5.66 6.64
C TRP A 100 1.45 -6.61 7.75
N ARG A 101 0.55 -7.13 8.58
CA ARG A 101 0.90 -8.16 9.57
C ARG A 101 1.37 -9.46 8.93
N ASN A 102 0.73 -9.88 7.84
CA ASN A 102 1.13 -11.08 7.11
C ASN A 102 2.54 -10.91 6.53
N VAL A 103 2.86 -9.73 5.98
CA VAL A 103 4.22 -9.39 5.53
C VAL A 103 5.21 -9.45 6.70
N ALA A 104 4.89 -8.83 7.84
CA ALA A 104 5.75 -8.88 9.02
C ALA A 104 5.99 -10.30 9.53
N ALA A 105 4.96 -11.15 9.55
CA ALA A 105 5.08 -12.56 9.93
C ALA A 105 5.98 -13.34 8.95
N SER A 106 5.76 -13.18 7.65
CA SER A 106 6.58 -13.83 6.61
C SER A 106 8.06 -13.47 6.75
N LEU A 107 8.38 -12.18 6.94
CA LEU A 107 9.77 -11.72 7.11
C LEU A 107 10.42 -12.32 8.37
N ARG A 108 9.67 -12.48 9.47
CA ARG A 108 10.18 -13.12 10.70
C ARG A 108 10.43 -14.61 10.50
N GLU A 109 9.55 -15.30 9.79
CA GLU A 109 9.72 -16.71 9.46
C GLU A 109 10.97 -16.92 8.60
N GLU A 110 11.19 -16.08 7.59
CA GLU A 110 12.39 -16.12 6.75
C GLU A 110 13.67 -15.88 7.56
N VAL A 111 13.67 -14.91 8.48
CA VAL A 111 14.83 -14.67 9.37
C VAL A 111 15.07 -15.84 10.30
N ALA A 112 14.01 -16.45 10.86
CA ALA A 112 14.14 -17.59 11.74
C ALA A 112 14.75 -18.80 10.99
N ALA A 113 14.29 -19.04 9.76
CA ALA A 113 14.83 -20.07 8.88
C ALA A 113 16.30 -19.79 8.53
N LEU A 114 16.63 -18.57 8.10
CA LEU A 114 18.00 -18.14 7.80
C LEU A 114 18.93 -18.30 9.01
N SER A 115 18.49 -17.85 10.18
CA SER A 115 19.24 -17.98 11.43
C SER A 115 19.51 -19.45 11.78
N SER A 116 18.53 -20.33 11.55
CA SER A 116 18.68 -21.76 11.74
C SER A 116 19.71 -22.37 10.77
N SER A 117 19.60 -22.07 9.48
CA SER A 117 20.54 -22.57 8.46
C SER A 117 21.96 -22.08 8.71
N VAL A 118 22.15 -20.79 9.02
CA VAL A 118 23.47 -20.24 9.37
C VAL A 118 24.05 -20.95 10.60
N ARG A 119 23.25 -21.23 11.64
CA ARG A 119 23.74 -21.96 12.81
C ARG A 119 24.14 -23.40 12.49
N ALA A 120 23.41 -24.08 11.61
CA ALA A 120 23.65 -25.49 11.28
C ALA A 120 24.79 -25.66 10.26
N ASP A 121 24.71 -24.95 9.14
CA ASP A 121 25.53 -25.22 7.94
C ASP A 121 26.95 -24.65 8.06
N VAL A 122 27.15 -23.59 8.86
CA VAL A 122 28.49 -23.00 9.11
C VAL A 122 28.99 -23.22 10.54
N ALA A 123 28.43 -24.21 11.25
CA ALA A 123 28.89 -24.58 12.59
C ALA A 123 30.36 -25.01 12.61
N GLU A 124 30.76 -25.80 11.60
CA GLU A 124 32.10 -26.40 11.49
C GLU A 124 33.09 -25.50 10.72
N TRP A 125 32.64 -24.37 10.18
CA TRP A 125 33.52 -23.40 9.52
C TRP A 125 34.49 -22.77 10.53
N GLY A 126 35.73 -23.29 10.51
CA GLY A 126 36.87 -22.77 11.25
C GLY A 126 37.59 -21.61 10.54
N GLY A 127 38.70 -21.17 11.14
CA GLY A 127 39.46 -20.02 10.64
C GLY A 127 38.72 -18.68 10.79
N SER A 128 39.22 -17.63 10.15
CA SER A 128 38.62 -16.28 10.20
C SER A 128 37.33 -16.16 9.37
N ALA A 129 37.10 -17.07 8.41
CA ALA A 129 35.95 -17.03 7.51
C ALA A 129 34.62 -17.33 8.21
N GLY A 130 34.58 -18.30 9.14
CA GLY A 130 33.37 -18.67 9.87
C GLY A 130 32.79 -17.52 10.71
N PRO A 131 33.56 -16.90 11.60
CA PRO A 131 33.12 -15.72 12.35
C PRO A 131 32.71 -14.54 11.46
N ALA A 132 33.45 -14.28 10.37
CA ALA A 132 33.13 -13.19 9.44
C ALA A 132 31.78 -13.41 8.74
N TYR A 133 31.51 -14.62 8.26
CA TYR A 133 30.22 -14.96 7.65
C TYR A 133 29.06 -14.86 8.65
N ARG A 134 29.24 -15.36 9.89
CA ARG A 134 28.21 -15.24 10.93
C ARG A 134 27.90 -13.79 11.29
N ALA A 135 28.91 -12.91 11.30
CA ALA A 135 28.70 -11.48 11.52
C ALA A 135 27.92 -10.83 10.36
N TRP A 136 28.31 -11.09 9.11
CA TRP A 136 27.59 -10.62 7.93
C TRP A 136 26.14 -11.12 7.89
N ALA A 137 25.92 -12.41 8.18
CA ALA A 137 24.59 -13.00 8.23
C ALA A 137 23.72 -12.41 9.36
N ASN A 138 24.33 -12.07 10.50
CA ASN A 138 23.63 -11.38 11.58
C ASN A 138 23.20 -9.97 11.18
N GLU A 139 24.05 -9.21 10.47
CA GLU A 139 23.68 -7.89 9.93
C GLU A 139 22.50 -7.99 8.93
N GLN A 140 22.49 -9.03 8.09
CA GLN A 140 21.37 -9.29 7.19
C GLN A 140 20.08 -9.66 7.96
N GLN A 141 20.16 -10.57 8.94
CA GLN A 141 19.02 -10.97 9.76
C GLN A 141 18.39 -9.78 10.48
N GLN A 142 19.21 -8.92 11.07
CA GLN A 142 18.72 -7.75 11.80
C GLN A 142 18.09 -6.69 10.88
N ALA A 143 18.59 -6.52 9.65
CA ALA A 143 17.94 -5.64 8.67
C ALA A 143 16.53 -6.13 8.29
N ILE A 144 16.36 -7.44 8.10
CA ILE A 144 15.06 -8.05 7.79
C ILE A 144 14.12 -7.98 9.01
N ILE A 145 14.63 -8.15 10.24
CA ILE A 145 13.86 -7.90 11.46
C ILE A 145 13.33 -6.47 11.51
N GLY A 146 14.16 -5.48 11.16
CA GLY A 146 13.73 -4.08 11.07
C GLY A 146 12.62 -3.86 10.04
N LEU A 147 12.70 -4.53 8.88
CA LEU A 147 11.64 -4.47 7.86
C LEU A 147 10.34 -5.10 8.38
N ALA A 148 10.42 -6.22 9.10
CA ALA A 148 9.26 -6.86 9.73
C ALA A 148 8.61 -5.94 10.79
N GLN A 149 9.42 -5.25 11.60
CA GLN A 149 8.94 -4.24 12.54
C GLN A 149 8.31 -3.06 11.82
N GLY A 150 8.87 -2.62 10.69
CA GLY A 150 8.30 -1.55 9.88
C GLY A 150 6.92 -1.90 9.32
N ALA A 151 6.77 -3.13 8.82
CA ALA A 151 5.47 -3.65 8.36
C ALA A 151 4.44 -3.72 9.51
N ASP A 152 4.81 -4.21 10.69
CA ASP A 152 3.91 -4.18 11.85
C ASP A 152 3.55 -2.75 12.30
N THR A 153 4.47 -1.81 12.15
CA THR A 153 4.23 -0.40 12.46
C THR A 153 3.21 0.21 11.48
N LEU A 154 3.30 -0.12 10.19
CA LEU A 154 2.28 0.26 9.20
C LEU A 154 0.90 -0.31 9.55
N ALA A 155 0.83 -1.58 9.96
CA ALA A 155 -0.42 -2.18 10.44
C ALA A 155 -1.01 -1.39 11.62
N ALA A 156 -0.18 -1.06 12.62
CA ALA A 156 -0.60 -0.31 13.80
C ALA A 156 -1.06 1.13 13.45
N ILE A 157 -0.40 1.79 12.50
CA ILE A 157 -0.79 3.12 12.00
C ILE A 157 -2.16 3.05 11.34
N THR A 158 -2.38 2.09 10.45
CA THR A 158 -3.64 1.89 9.74
C THR A 158 -4.79 1.64 10.72
N GLU A 159 -4.60 0.76 11.70
CA GLU A 159 -5.62 0.46 12.71
C GLU A 159 -5.87 1.61 13.67
N GLY A 160 -4.81 2.32 14.10
CA GLY A 160 -4.95 3.49 14.96
C GLY A 160 -5.76 4.59 14.27
N ALA A 161 -5.48 4.86 12.98
CA ALA A 161 -6.26 5.80 12.19
C ALA A 161 -7.72 5.36 12.04
N ALA A 162 -7.96 4.09 11.72
CA ALA A 162 -9.30 3.51 11.62
C ALA A 162 -10.08 3.62 12.93
N GLY A 163 -9.45 3.24 14.03
CA GLY A 163 -10.01 3.33 15.38
C GLY A 163 -10.39 4.75 15.75
N LEU A 164 -9.56 5.74 15.40
CA LEU A 164 -9.87 7.15 15.65
C LEU A 164 -11.06 7.65 14.81
N VAL A 165 -11.15 7.26 13.54
CA VAL A 165 -12.30 7.60 12.69
C VAL A 165 -13.58 6.98 13.26
N ALA A 166 -13.54 5.70 13.66
CA ALA A 166 -14.68 5.01 14.26
C ALA A 166 -15.11 5.67 15.58
N ALA A 167 -14.15 6.00 16.44
CA ALA A 167 -14.35 6.77 17.66
C ALA A 167 -15.07 8.10 17.41
N VAL A 168 -14.58 8.91 16.47
CA VAL A 168 -15.17 10.20 16.14
C VAL A 168 -16.57 10.02 15.55
N ARG A 169 -16.79 9.00 14.72
CA ARG A 169 -18.12 8.67 14.18
C ARG A 169 -19.13 8.39 15.29
N LEU A 170 -18.74 7.64 16.33
CA LEU A 170 -19.61 7.40 17.50
C LEU A 170 -19.95 8.71 18.21
N LEU A 171 -18.95 9.54 18.52
CA LEU A 171 -19.17 10.83 19.19
C LEU A 171 -20.06 11.78 18.39
N VAL A 172 -19.89 11.82 17.07
CA VAL A 172 -20.71 12.61 16.15
C VAL A 172 -22.15 12.08 16.14
N ARG A 173 -22.32 10.76 16.06
CA ARG A 173 -23.64 10.13 16.10
C ARG A 173 -24.38 10.42 17.41
N ASP A 174 -23.72 10.26 18.55
CA ASP A 174 -24.31 10.53 19.87
C ASP A 174 -24.70 12.00 20.03
N ALA A 175 -23.87 12.90 19.49
CA ALA A 175 -24.17 14.33 19.45
C ALA A 175 -25.44 14.61 18.61
N ILE A 176 -25.57 13.97 17.44
CA ILE A 176 -26.76 14.13 16.57
C ILE A 176 -28.00 13.54 17.23
N ALA A 177 -27.91 12.34 17.80
CA ALA A 177 -29.02 11.69 18.49
C ALA A 177 -29.54 12.57 19.65
N THR A 178 -28.63 13.17 20.42
CA THR A 178 -28.98 14.11 21.48
C THR A 178 -29.61 15.41 20.94
N CYS A 179 -29.06 15.94 19.84
CA CYS A 179 -29.62 17.11 19.15
C CYS A 179 -31.06 16.83 18.72
N VAL A 180 -31.30 15.77 17.96
CA VAL A 180 -32.64 15.38 17.49
C VAL A 180 -33.60 15.17 18.65
N SER A 181 -33.18 14.52 19.72
CA SER A 181 -34.03 14.30 20.90
C SER A 181 -34.55 15.62 21.48
N ARG A 182 -33.73 16.69 21.48
CA ARG A 182 -34.18 18.03 21.91
C ARG A 182 -35.09 18.70 20.89
N LEU A 183 -34.82 18.52 19.60
CA LEU A 183 -35.67 19.07 18.53
C LEU A 183 -37.08 18.48 18.57
N ILE A 184 -37.22 17.20 18.92
CA ILE A 184 -38.53 16.53 19.13
C ILE A 184 -39.31 17.20 20.29
N VAL A 185 -38.63 17.68 21.33
CA VAL A 185 -39.28 18.41 22.43
C VAL A 185 -39.81 19.76 21.97
N TYR A 186 -39.01 20.55 21.24
CA TYR A 186 -39.45 21.85 20.70
C TYR A 186 -40.58 21.71 19.68
N ALA A 187 -40.52 20.64 18.89
CA ALA A 187 -41.60 20.20 18.01
C ALA A 187 -42.92 19.96 18.78
N GLY A 188 -42.86 19.25 19.90
CA GLY A 188 -44.02 19.03 20.77
C GLY A 188 -44.58 20.34 21.32
N GLU A 189 -43.72 21.30 21.72
CA GLU A 189 -44.14 22.62 22.17
C GLU A 189 -44.91 23.39 21.08
N LEU A 190 -44.45 23.32 19.83
CA LEU A 190 -45.13 23.93 18.69
C LEU A 190 -46.54 23.34 18.48
N VAL A 191 -46.69 22.02 18.65
CA VAL A 191 -47.98 21.32 18.54
C VAL A 191 -48.91 21.71 19.69
N VAL A 192 -48.43 21.66 20.94
CA VAL A 192 -49.23 21.99 22.13
C VAL A 192 -49.68 23.43 22.13
N THR A 193 -48.83 24.34 21.65
CA THR A 193 -49.16 25.77 21.53
C THR A 193 -49.94 26.10 20.27
N ALA A 194 -50.36 25.12 19.47
CA ALA A 194 -51.04 25.30 18.19
C ALA A 194 -50.32 26.31 17.26
N GLY A 195 -48.99 26.35 17.31
CA GLY A 195 -48.16 27.25 16.52
C GLY A 195 -47.92 28.65 17.10
N PHE A 196 -48.53 29.03 18.24
CA PHE A 196 -48.32 30.36 18.83
C PHE A 196 -46.87 30.60 19.28
N ALA A 197 -46.15 29.55 19.68
CA ALA A 197 -44.73 29.65 20.06
C ALA A 197 -43.76 29.58 18.87
N ALA A 198 -44.24 29.56 17.62
CA ALA A 198 -43.40 29.34 16.44
C ALA A 198 -42.15 30.25 16.35
N PRO A 199 -42.21 31.57 16.60
CA PRO A 199 -41.01 32.41 16.55
C PRO A 199 -39.94 31.99 17.57
N LEU A 200 -40.35 31.64 18.79
CA LEU A 200 -39.45 31.20 19.85
C LEU A 200 -38.86 29.81 19.57
N VAL A 201 -39.69 28.88 19.08
CA VAL A 201 -39.25 27.53 18.72
C VAL A 201 -38.21 27.56 17.59
N VAL A 202 -38.39 28.40 16.57
CA VAL A 202 -37.41 28.56 15.49
C VAL A 202 -36.07 29.09 16.03
N GLU A 203 -36.10 30.07 16.92
CA GLU A 203 -34.89 30.60 17.58
C GLU A 203 -34.17 29.50 18.40
N GLN A 204 -34.92 28.71 19.16
CA GLN A 204 -34.39 27.60 19.97
C GLN A 204 -33.77 26.49 19.11
N VAL A 205 -34.45 26.11 18.03
CA VAL A 205 -33.98 25.09 17.07
C VAL A 205 -32.68 25.54 16.41
N THR A 206 -32.66 26.74 15.84
CA THR A 206 -31.48 27.27 15.14
C THR A 206 -30.28 27.39 16.08
N THR A 207 -30.49 27.92 17.29
CA THR A 207 -29.43 28.01 18.32
C THR A 207 -28.91 26.64 18.75
N THR A 208 -29.81 25.67 18.93
CA THR A 208 -29.44 24.29 19.32
C THR A 208 -28.65 23.61 18.22
N VAL A 209 -29.14 23.65 16.98
CA VAL A 209 -28.46 23.08 15.81
C VAL A 209 -27.09 23.71 15.62
N ALA A 210 -26.97 25.04 15.71
CA ALA A 210 -25.69 25.74 15.60
C ALA A 210 -24.70 25.31 16.69
N ALA A 211 -25.16 25.16 17.94
CA ALA A 211 -24.31 24.71 19.05
C ALA A 211 -23.77 23.28 18.83
N TRP A 212 -24.62 22.37 18.33
CA TRP A 212 -24.21 21.00 18.01
C TRP A 212 -23.33 20.92 16.77
N ALA A 213 -23.61 21.71 15.74
CA ALA A 213 -22.73 21.85 14.56
C ALA A 213 -21.33 22.32 14.98
N ALA A 214 -21.24 23.32 15.86
CA ALA A 214 -19.97 23.79 16.40
C ALA A 214 -19.22 22.70 17.20
N ARG A 215 -19.96 21.84 17.93
CA ARG A 215 -19.38 20.70 18.65
C ARG A 215 -18.84 19.64 17.68
N ILE A 216 -19.61 19.24 16.67
CA ILE A 216 -19.18 18.28 15.64
C ILE A 216 -17.96 18.83 14.89
N ALA A 217 -17.98 20.11 14.51
CA ALA A 217 -16.84 20.75 13.85
C ALA A 217 -15.56 20.74 14.70
N ARG A 218 -15.66 20.81 16.03
CA ARG A 218 -14.50 20.62 16.92
C ARG A 218 -13.96 19.19 16.87
N LEU A 219 -14.84 18.18 16.90
CA LEU A 219 -14.44 16.77 16.78
C LEU A 219 -13.74 16.50 15.44
N LEU A 220 -14.31 16.98 14.34
CA LEU A 220 -13.71 16.82 13.01
C LEU A 220 -12.35 17.53 12.89
N ARG A 221 -12.20 18.72 13.47
CA ARG A 221 -10.89 19.40 13.53
C ARG A 221 -9.87 18.63 14.37
N GLY A 222 -10.29 18.06 15.50
CA GLY A 222 -9.43 17.18 16.31
C GLY A 222 -8.99 15.95 15.54
N LEU A 223 -9.89 15.33 14.78
CA LEU A 223 -9.57 14.20 13.89
C LEU A 223 -8.52 14.59 12.85
N LEU A 224 -8.76 15.68 12.13
CA LEU A 224 -7.83 16.18 11.11
C LEU A 224 -6.46 16.51 11.71
N ALA A 225 -6.42 17.21 12.84
CA ALA A 225 -5.18 17.54 13.53
C ALA A 225 -4.42 16.28 13.96
N SER A 226 -5.13 15.24 14.40
CA SER A 226 -4.52 13.95 14.77
C SER A 226 -3.89 13.29 13.55
N LEU A 227 -4.62 13.17 12.44
CA LEU A 227 -4.10 12.58 11.19
C LEU A 227 -2.90 13.38 10.65
N GLN A 228 -2.93 14.70 10.75
CA GLN A 228 -1.80 15.55 10.38
C GLN A 228 -0.56 15.32 11.26
N ARG A 229 -0.72 15.00 12.55
CA ARG A 229 0.39 14.62 13.45
C ARG A 229 0.95 13.23 13.14
N LEU A 230 0.17 12.35 12.51
CA LEU A 230 0.60 11.01 12.13
C LEU A 230 1.43 10.99 10.83
N MET A 231 1.14 11.90 9.89
CA MET A 231 1.87 12.03 8.62
C MET A 231 3.41 12.10 8.73
N PRO A 232 4.02 12.92 9.61
CA PRO A 232 5.47 12.96 9.75
C PRO A 232 6.05 11.62 10.25
N GLU A 233 5.35 10.89 11.11
CA GLU A 233 5.79 9.57 11.60
C GLU A 233 5.75 8.52 10.48
N ILE A 234 4.74 8.56 9.62
CA ILE A 234 4.67 7.69 8.42
C ILE A 234 5.85 7.96 7.49
N ARG A 235 6.18 9.23 7.23
CA ARG A 235 7.33 9.61 6.39
C ARG A 235 8.65 9.15 7.01
N ARG A 236 8.82 9.39 8.32
CA ARG A 236 10.00 8.95 9.07
C ARG A 236 10.15 7.43 9.00
N LEU A 237 9.06 6.68 9.13
CA LEU A 237 9.06 5.23 8.96
C LEU A 237 9.50 4.81 7.56
N GLY A 238 8.99 5.48 6.51
CA GLY A 238 9.42 5.28 5.12
C GLY A 238 10.93 5.48 4.93
N ASP A 239 11.48 6.54 5.51
CA ASP A 239 12.93 6.82 5.47
C ASP A 239 13.75 5.71 6.17
N LEU A 240 13.26 5.17 7.29
CA LEU A 240 13.90 4.07 8.00
C LEU A 240 13.87 2.76 7.21
N ILE A 241 12.74 2.45 6.58
CA ILE A 241 12.59 1.29 5.68
C ILE A 241 13.57 1.40 4.50
N GLU A 242 13.68 2.57 3.89
CA GLU A 242 14.62 2.80 2.78
C GLU A 242 16.08 2.63 3.23
N ARG A 243 16.43 3.06 4.45
CA ARG A 243 17.77 2.81 5.02
C ARG A 243 18.04 1.32 5.24
N LEU A 244 17.05 0.53 5.66
CA LEU A 244 17.17 -0.92 5.80
C LEU A 244 17.35 -1.60 4.44
N LYS A 245 16.59 -1.18 3.42
CA LYS A 245 16.76 -1.64 2.03
C LYS A 245 18.16 -1.35 1.49
N GLN A 246 18.67 -0.15 1.74
CA GLN A 246 20.04 0.22 1.38
C GLN A 246 21.08 -0.62 2.12
N ALA A 247 20.87 -0.92 3.41
CA ALA A 247 21.75 -1.79 4.18
C ALA A 247 21.81 -3.21 3.57
N LEU A 248 20.66 -3.80 3.24
CA LEU A 248 20.57 -5.09 2.55
C LEU A 248 21.24 -5.07 1.18
N SER A 249 21.03 -4.01 0.41
CA SER A 249 21.65 -3.82 -0.90
C SER A 249 23.17 -3.73 -0.80
N ARG A 250 23.71 -3.05 0.22
CA ARG A 250 25.16 -2.98 0.48
C ARG A 250 25.73 -4.33 0.89
N LEU A 251 25.03 -5.09 1.73
CA LEU A 251 25.44 -6.44 2.13
C LEU A 251 25.48 -7.40 0.93
N THR A 252 24.62 -7.18 -0.06
CA THR A 252 24.56 -7.95 -1.31
C THR A 252 25.65 -7.52 -2.31
N ASN A 253 25.95 -6.22 -2.39
CA ASN A 253 26.89 -5.64 -3.35
C ASN A 253 28.32 -5.44 -2.83
N ALA A 254 28.63 -5.83 -1.59
CA ALA A 254 29.96 -5.68 -1.02
C ALA A 254 31.00 -6.42 -1.88
N PRO A 255 32.06 -5.73 -2.37
CA PRO A 255 33.11 -6.37 -3.15
C PRO A 255 33.74 -7.46 -2.30
N HIS A 256 33.69 -8.72 -2.77
CA HIS A 256 34.42 -9.80 -2.13
C HIS A 256 35.90 -9.42 -2.18
N GLY A 257 36.49 -9.08 -1.03
CA GLY A 257 37.89 -8.72 -0.94
C GLY A 257 38.77 -9.87 -1.42
N ARG A 258 39.24 -9.81 -2.67
CA ARG A 258 40.37 -10.63 -3.13
C ARG A 258 41.66 -10.00 -2.61
N PRO A 259 42.60 -10.78 -2.05
CA PRO A 259 43.94 -10.29 -1.78
C PRO A 259 44.56 -9.83 -3.10
N SER A 260 45.02 -8.58 -3.13
CA SER A 260 45.72 -8.00 -4.28
C SER A 260 47.03 -8.74 -4.52
N GLY A 261 47.10 -9.56 -5.58
CA GLY A 261 48.36 -10.16 -6.00
C GLY A 261 48.24 -11.42 -6.86
N ALA A 262 47.62 -11.33 -8.04
CA ALA A 262 47.95 -12.19 -9.19
C ALA A 262 47.34 -11.57 -10.46
N THR A 263 48.20 -11.34 -11.44
CA THR A 263 47.95 -10.80 -12.78
C THR A 263 47.19 -11.79 -13.67
N GLU A 264 46.41 -11.23 -14.61
CA GLU A 264 45.70 -11.89 -15.75
C GLU A 264 44.55 -12.81 -15.32
N ASP A 265 43.31 -12.71 -15.80
CA ASP A 265 42.80 -12.37 -17.14
C ASP A 265 41.36 -11.81 -17.03
N VAL A 266 40.91 -11.07 -18.04
CA VAL A 266 39.64 -10.33 -18.12
C VAL A 266 38.43 -11.28 -18.17
N LEU A 267 37.60 -11.30 -17.12
CA LEU A 267 36.18 -11.65 -17.22
C LEU A 267 35.38 -10.83 -16.17
N GLY A 268 34.75 -9.76 -16.63
CA GLY A 268 33.72 -9.06 -15.87
C GLY A 268 32.47 -9.93 -15.78
N VAL A 269 32.18 -10.44 -14.59
CA VAL A 269 30.94 -11.16 -14.29
C VAL A 269 30.03 -10.22 -13.49
N HIS A 270 29.13 -9.53 -14.19
CA HIS A 270 27.89 -9.02 -13.60
C HIS A 270 26.89 -10.18 -13.58
N GLY A 271 26.53 -10.72 -12.41
CA GLY A 271 25.43 -11.69 -12.33
C GLY A 271 24.09 -10.94 -12.43
N GLY A 272 23.25 -11.06 -13.44
CA GLY A 272 23.17 -12.04 -14.53
C GLY A 272 22.00 -13.01 -14.37
N HIS A 273 20.84 -12.54 -13.87
CA HIS A 273 19.61 -13.34 -13.86
C HIS A 273 18.49 -12.58 -14.58
N THR A 274 18.35 -12.87 -15.87
CA THR A 274 17.35 -12.30 -16.79
C THR A 274 16.02 -13.04 -16.71
N THR A 275 16.00 -14.16 -16.00
CA THR A 275 14.83 -14.99 -15.68
C THR A 275 14.06 -14.46 -14.47
N ARG A 276 12.72 -14.47 -14.53
CA ARG A 276 11.88 -14.04 -13.40
C ARG A 276 12.22 -14.85 -12.15
N PRO A 277 12.43 -14.19 -10.99
CA PRO A 277 12.75 -14.88 -9.75
C PRO A 277 11.69 -15.90 -9.36
N ARG A 278 12.13 -17.05 -8.84
CA ARG A 278 11.19 -18.13 -8.43
C ARG A 278 10.44 -17.84 -7.15
N ASN A 279 11.07 -17.14 -6.21
CA ASN A 279 10.42 -16.72 -4.98
C ASN A 279 9.51 -15.52 -5.28
N LEU A 280 8.19 -15.75 -5.23
CA LEU A 280 7.19 -14.70 -5.47
C LEU A 280 7.03 -13.77 -4.28
N ALA A 281 7.39 -14.20 -3.07
CA ALA A 281 7.39 -13.36 -1.88
C ALA A 281 8.54 -12.34 -1.88
N ASP A 282 9.54 -12.52 -2.76
CA ASP A 282 10.62 -11.56 -2.93
C ASP A 282 10.22 -10.41 -3.86
N TYR A 283 9.35 -9.54 -3.35
CA TYR A 283 8.80 -8.41 -4.11
C TYR A 283 9.89 -7.52 -4.71
N GLU A 284 11.02 -7.31 -4.03
CA GLU A 284 12.10 -6.50 -4.57
C GLU A 284 12.78 -7.13 -5.79
N ARG A 285 13.07 -8.44 -5.76
CA ARG A 285 13.63 -9.11 -6.94
C ARG A 285 12.60 -9.19 -8.06
N GLN A 286 11.32 -9.40 -7.74
CA GLN A 286 10.23 -9.37 -8.72
C GLN A 286 10.12 -7.99 -9.38
N GLU A 287 10.16 -6.92 -8.60
CA GLU A 287 10.07 -5.52 -9.06
C GLU A 287 11.32 -5.12 -9.86
N ARG A 288 12.52 -5.45 -9.40
CA ARG A 288 13.77 -5.22 -10.16
C ARG A 288 13.73 -5.94 -11.50
N TRP A 289 13.37 -7.22 -11.50
CA TRP A 289 13.23 -7.99 -12.73
C TRP A 289 12.17 -7.41 -13.66
N ALA A 290 11.01 -7.00 -13.13
CA ALA A 290 9.95 -6.38 -13.91
C ALA A 290 10.41 -5.04 -14.52
N SER A 291 11.12 -4.21 -13.77
CA SER A 291 11.68 -2.94 -14.25
C SER A 291 12.70 -3.15 -15.37
N GLU A 292 13.59 -4.13 -15.21
CA GLU A 292 14.54 -4.52 -16.25
C GLU A 292 13.84 -5.09 -17.48
N ALA A 293 12.86 -5.98 -17.30
CA ALA A 293 12.04 -6.54 -18.37
C ALA A 293 11.28 -5.46 -19.14
N TYR A 294 10.65 -4.50 -18.45
CA TYR A 294 9.97 -3.36 -19.07
C TYR A 294 10.95 -2.50 -19.86
N THR A 295 12.15 -2.26 -19.34
CA THR A 295 13.21 -1.53 -20.05
C THR A 295 13.63 -2.26 -21.31
N ALA A 296 13.81 -3.58 -21.23
CA ALA A 296 14.08 -4.48 -22.34
C ALA A 296 12.96 -4.42 -23.41
N ILE A 297 11.69 -4.58 -23.01
CA ILE A 297 10.52 -4.54 -23.90
C ILE A 297 10.41 -3.20 -24.64
N ARG A 298 10.68 -2.08 -23.95
CA ARG A 298 10.62 -0.74 -24.57
C ARG A 298 11.65 -0.56 -25.69
N GLN A 299 12.79 -1.24 -25.62
CA GLN A 299 13.86 -1.15 -26.61
C GLN A 299 13.62 -2.01 -27.87
N GLN A 300 12.60 -2.87 -27.84
CA GLN A 300 12.35 -3.90 -28.85
C GLN A 300 11.15 -3.52 -29.73
N ASP A 301 11.24 -3.68 -31.04
CA ASP A 301 10.09 -3.52 -31.94
C ASP A 301 9.45 -4.88 -32.27
N ASP A 302 8.60 -5.37 -31.36
CA ASP A 302 8.04 -6.73 -31.37
C ASP A 302 6.54 -6.80 -31.69
N ALA A 303 5.83 -5.66 -31.75
CA ALA A 303 4.39 -5.60 -31.99
C ALA A 303 3.98 -6.27 -33.31
N GLY A 304 4.77 -6.08 -34.37
CA GLY A 304 4.56 -6.72 -35.67
C GLY A 304 4.64 -8.25 -35.62
N ALA A 305 5.58 -8.79 -34.85
CA ALA A 305 5.75 -10.24 -34.70
C ALA A 305 4.61 -10.84 -33.86
N ILE A 306 4.27 -10.18 -32.76
CA ILE A 306 3.14 -10.55 -31.90
C ILE A 306 1.85 -10.59 -32.72
N ALA A 307 1.49 -9.51 -33.41
CA ALA A 307 0.26 -9.44 -34.20
C ALA A 307 0.16 -10.56 -35.25
N ARG A 308 1.26 -10.91 -35.93
CA ARG A 308 1.27 -12.04 -36.89
C ARG A 308 1.00 -13.38 -36.20
N SER A 309 1.62 -13.63 -35.05
CA SER A 309 1.40 -14.87 -34.28
C SER A 309 -0.03 -14.98 -33.75
N LEU A 310 -0.71 -13.85 -33.55
CA LEU A 310 -2.04 -13.77 -32.97
C LEU A 310 -3.17 -13.71 -34.00
N THR A 311 -2.92 -13.93 -35.30
CA THR A 311 -3.93 -13.82 -36.36
C THR A 311 -5.19 -14.66 -36.11
N ASP A 312 -5.02 -15.84 -35.50
CA ASP A 312 -6.11 -16.77 -35.17
C ASP A 312 -6.44 -16.80 -33.67
N ALA A 313 -5.93 -15.87 -32.86
CA ALA A 313 -6.17 -15.86 -31.42
C ALA A 313 -7.66 -15.68 -31.10
N PRO A 314 -8.24 -16.42 -30.13
CA PRO A 314 -9.64 -16.27 -29.75
C PRO A 314 -9.86 -14.94 -29.01
N ARG A 315 -10.95 -14.24 -29.33
CA ARG A 315 -11.39 -13.01 -28.64
C ARG A 315 -12.62 -13.23 -27.77
N LEU A 316 -12.82 -12.36 -26.79
CA LEU A 316 -13.95 -12.46 -25.86
C LEU A 316 -15.31 -12.16 -26.52
N ASP A 317 -15.31 -11.37 -27.59
CA ASP A 317 -16.51 -11.06 -28.39
C ASP A 317 -16.88 -12.13 -29.42
N GLY A 318 -16.12 -13.23 -29.47
CA GLY A 318 -16.31 -14.34 -30.41
C GLY A 318 -15.62 -14.14 -31.77
N SER A 319 -14.98 -13.00 -32.01
CA SER A 319 -14.12 -12.79 -33.17
C SER A 319 -12.73 -13.46 -32.99
N ARG A 320 -11.85 -13.32 -33.98
CA ARG A 320 -10.49 -13.85 -33.94
C ARG A 320 -9.50 -12.80 -34.40
N GLY A 321 -8.31 -12.85 -33.80
CA GLY A 321 -7.17 -12.06 -34.24
C GLY A 321 -7.03 -10.71 -33.55
N PHE A 322 -5.81 -10.35 -33.17
CA PHE A 322 -5.44 -9.00 -32.76
C PHE A 322 -4.67 -8.31 -33.88
N SER A 323 -5.12 -7.13 -34.28
CA SER A 323 -4.45 -6.35 -35.32
C SER A 323 -3.14 -5.72 -34.82
N LEU A 324 -2.23 -5.37 -35.74
CA LEU A 324 -1.01 -4.64 -35.40
C LEU A 324 -1.30 -3.36 -34.60
N GLN A 325 -2.31 -2.61 -35.03
CA GLN A 325 -2.69 -1.35 -34.35
C GLN A 325 -3.16 -1.60 -32.91
N GLU A 326 -3.89 -2.69 -32.66
CA GLU A 326 -4.32 -3.04 -31.30
C GLU A 326 -3.14 -3.47 -30.42
N ILE A 327 -2.19 -4.26 -30.96
CA ILE A 327 -0.99 -4.64 -30.22
C ILE A 327 -0.10 -3.43 -29.93
N GLU A 328 0.08 -2.52 -30.90
CA GLU A 328 0.80 -1.27 -30.69
C GLU A 328 0.11 -0.38 -29.66
N GLN A 329 -1.23 -0.31 -29.69
CA GLN A 329 -2.01 0.46 -28.72
C GLN A 329 -1.79 -0.08 -27.30
N VAL A 330 -1.91 -1.40 -27.11
CA VAL A 330 -1.65 -2.04 -25.81
C VAL A 330 -0.20 -1.82 -25.38
N ARG A 331 0.77 -2.00 -26.30
CA ARG A 331 2.20 -1.77 -26.01
C ARG A 331 2.45 -0.36 -25.49
N ARG A 332 1.90 0.66 -26.16
CA ARG A 332 2.04 2.05 -25.74
C ARG A 332 1.38 2.29 -24.39
N HIS A 333 0.15 1.82 -24.22
CA HIS A 333 -0.65 2.00 -23.01
C HIS A 333 0.05 1.44 -21.77
N ILE A 334 0.58 0.21 -21.84
CA ILE A 334 1.27 -0.43 -20.71
C ILE A 334 2.66 0.19 -20.47
N PHE A 335 3.47 0.33 -21.52
CA PHE A 335 4.91 0.53 -21.34
C PHE A 335 5.37 1.99 -21.50
N PHE A 336 4.64 2.84 -22.22
CA PHE A 336 5.14 4.14 -22.66
C PHE A 336 4.33 5.34 -22.17
N GLU A 337 3.00 5.22 -22.17
CA GLU A 337 2.06 6.30 -21.86
C GLU A 337 2.06 6.64 -20.35
N GLU A 338 1.79 7.92 -20.04
CA GLU A 338 1.60 8.40 -18.67
C GLU A 338 0.11 8.61 -18.40
N HIS A 339 -0.35 8.06 -17.28
CA HIS A 339 -1.74 8.00 -16.89
C HIS A 339 -2.00 8.90 -15.67
N PRO A 340 -3.18 9.51 -15.56
CA PRO A 340 -3.58 10.25 -14.37
C PRO A 340 -3.82 9.27 -13.22
N MET A 341 -2.89 9.23 -12.26
CA MET A 341 -2.97 8.39 -11.05
C MET A 341 -3.18 9.24 -9.82
N ASP A 342 -3.85 8.66 -8.83
CA ASP A 342 -4.00 9.28 -7.52
C ASP A 342 -2.64 9.33 -6.81
N ASP A 343 -2.22 10.53 -6.42
CA ASP A 343 -1.15 10.75 -5.45
C ASP A 343 -1.65 10.34 -4.06
N TYR A 344 -0.74 9.82 -3.24
CA TYR A 344 -0.95 9.54 -1.82
C TYR A 344 -1.46 10.77 -1.03
N ALA A 345 -1.29 11.99 -1.57
CA ALA A 345 -1.85 13.23 -1.03
C ALA A 345 -3.27 13.60 -1.53
N GLY A 346 -3.90 12.77 -2.38
CA GLY A 346 -5.22 13.02 -2.98
C GLY A 346 -5.21 13.97 -4.19
N GLY A 347 -4.04 14.20 -4.78
CA GLY A 347 -3.88 14.90 -6.07
C GLY A 347 -3.86 13.92 -7.25
N ILE A 348 -3.90 14.43 -8.48
CA ILE A 348 -3.70 13.61 -9.69
C ILE A 348 -2.29 13.89 -10.24
N VAL A 349 -1.45 12.85 -10.34
CA VAL A 349 -0.12 12.91 -10.95
C VAL A 349 -0.13 12.10 -12.23
N ARG A 350 0.49 12.63 -13.30
CA ARG A 350 0.70 11.86 -14.53
C ARG A 350 2.01 11.10 -14.41
N GLN A 351 1.93 9.79 -14.42
CA GLN A 351 3.09 8.90 -14.35
C GLN A 351 2.83 7.62 -15.15
N ARG A 352 3.90 6.90 -15.49
CA ARG A 352 3.77 5.57 -16.11
C ARG A 352 3.31 4.56 -15.07
N TYR A 353 2.73 3.46 -15.54
CA TYR A 353 2.46 2.30 -14.68
C TYR A 353 3.75 1.76 -14.05
N ASP A 354 3.63 1.40 -12.78
CA ASP A 354 4.69 0.67 -12.09
C ASP A 354 4.93 -0.68 -12.79
N PRO A 355 6.19 -1.11 -12.96
CA PRO A 355 6.49 -2.37 -13.62
C PRO A 355 5.85 -3.56 -12.92
N SER A 356 5.06 -4.33 -13.67
CA SER A 356 4.35 -5.51 -13.18
C SER A 356 4.99 -6.78 -13.73
N ALA A 357 5.50 -7.63 -12.84
CA ALA A 357 6.08 -8.91 -13.23
C ALA A 357 5.14 -9.82 -14.05
N PRO A 358 3.86 -10.03 -13.67
CA PRO A 358 2.95 -10.85 -14.47
C PRO A 358 2.64 -10.24 -15.85
N MET A 359 2.55 -8.91 -15.97
CA MET A 359 2.36 -8.26 -17.28
C MET A 359 3.61 -8.38 -18.17
N ALA A 360 4.80 -8.27 -17.59
CA ALA A 360 6.05 -8.50 -18.30
C ALA A 360 6.12 -9.93 -18.86
N GLU A 361 5.80 -10.96 -18.06
CA GLU A 361 5.78 -12.33 -18.55
C GLU A 361 4.74 -12.57 -19.63
N ALA A 362 3.53 -12.00 -19.49
CA ALA A 362 2.49 -12.08 -20.51
C ALA A 362 3.00 -11.51 -21.84
N TRP A 363 3.65 -10.34 -21.80
CA TRP A 363 4.25 -9.75 -23.00
C TRP A 363 5.35 -10.62 -23.61
N LEU A 364 6.22 -11.20 -22.79
CA LEU A 364 7.29 -12.09 -23.24
C LEU A 364 6.73 -13.39 -23.88
N ARG A 365 5.65 -13.96 -23.33
CA ARG A 365 4.95 -15.13 -23.91
C ARG A 365 4.26 -14.81 -25.24
N LEU A 366 3.54 -13.68 -25.30
CA LEU A 366 2.92 -13.17 -26.53
C LEU A 366 3.96 -13.00 -27.62
N ARG A 367 5.14 -12.47 -27.27
CA ARG A 367 6.25 -12.32 -28.18
C ARG A 367 6.86 -13.64 -28.62
N ARG A 368 7.05 -14.59 -27.70
CA ARG A 368 7.60 -15.93 -28.00
C ARG A 368 6.67 -16.73 -28.92
N GLY A 369 5.39 -16.34 -29.01
CA GLY A 369 4.38 -17.05 -29.78
C GLY A 369 3.78 -18.24 -29.02
N ASP A 370 3.91 -18.26 -27.69
CA ASP A 370 3.35 -19.28 -26.81
C ASP A 370 2.52 -18.63 -25.68
N PRO A 371 1.46 -17.86 -26.05
CA PRO A 371 0.62 -17.17 -25.09
C PRO A 371 -0.31 -18.13 -24.34
N LEU A 372 -0.60 -17.78 -23.09
CA LEU A 372 -1.66 -18.40 -22.29
C LEU A 372 -3.02 -17.76 -22.62
N PRO A 373 -4.15 -18.46 -22.37
CA PRO A 373 -5.48 -17.87 -22.49
C PRO A 373 -5.65 -16.55 -21.71
N GLU A 374 -4.97 -16.44 -20.58
CA GLU A 374 -4.93 -15.27 -19.72
C GLU A 374 -4.22 -14.09 -20.39
N ASP A 375 -3.24 -14.33 -21.27
CA ASP A 375 -2.53 -13.26 -21.99
C ASP A 375 -3.46 -12.57 -23.00
N TYR A 376 -4.41 -13.30 -23.59
CA TYR A 376 -5.46 -12.70 -24.42
C TYR A 376 -6.41 -11.82 -23.60
N ARG A 377 -6.73 -12.24 -22.37
CA ARG A 377 -7.54 -11.43 -21.45
C ARG A 377 -6.84 -10.15 -21.05
N LEU A 378 -5.51 -10.17 -20.89
CA LEU A 378 -4.70 -8.97 -20.68
C LEU A 378 -4.86 -8.02 -21.88
N LEU A 379 -4.66 -8.51 -23.11
CA LEU A 379 -4.81 -7.68 -24.31
C LEU A 379 -6.19 -7.03 -24.40
N GLU A 380 -7.26 -7.77 -24.11
CA GLU A 380 -8.63 -7.22 -24.11
C GLU A 380 -8.85 -6.18 -23.01
N HIS A 381 -8.30 -6.42 -21.82
CA HIS A 381 -8.38 -5.48 -20.69
C HIS A 381 -7.68 -4.16 -21.03
N GLU A 382 -6.41 -4.23 -21.42
CA GLU A 382 -5.58 -3.05 -21.69
C GLU A 382 -6.07 -2.26 -22.90
N LEU A 383 -6.63 -2.95 -23.90
CA LEU A 383 -7.26 -2.31 -25.04
C LEU A 383 -8.56 -1.59 -24.64
N ALA A 384 -9.36 -2.18 -23.76
CA ALA A 384 -10.56 -1.56 -23.23
C ALA A 384 -10.23 -0.32 -22.38
N GLU A 385 -9.23 -0.41 -21.50
CA GLU A 385 -8.76 0.70 -20.67
C GLU A 385 -8.22 1.85 -21.53
N SER A 386 -7.33 1.55 -22.49
CA SER A 386 -6.78 2.54 -23.41
C SER A 386 -7.86 3.24 -24.24
N ARG A 387 -8.84 2.48 -24.77
CA ARG A 387 -9.99 3.06 -25.50
C ARG A 387 -10.89 3.89 -24.59
N TYR A 388 -11.02 3.52 -23.31
CA TYR A 388 -11.77 4.32 -22.35
C TYR A 388 -11.15 5.69 -22.15
N TYR A 389 -9.83 5.77 -21.98
CA TYR A 389 -9.11 7.04 -21.87
C TYR A 389 -9.24 7.91 -23.14
N GLN A 390 -9.25 7.30 -24.33
CA GLN A 390 -9.48 8.03 -25.58
C GLN A 390 -10.89 8.64 -25.65
N ALA A 391 -11.90 7.90 -25.18
CA ALA A 391 -13.29 8.37 -25.13
C ALA A 391 -13.54 9.36 -23.98
N HIS A 392 -12.80 9.25 -22.88
CA HIS A 392 -12.95 10.04 -21.66
C HIS A 392 -11.60 10.62 -21.22
N PRO A 393 -11.10 11.69 -21.88
CA PRO A 393 -9.76 12.23 -21.59
C PRO A 393 -9.56 12.79 -20.17
N GLN A 394 -10.65 12.96 -19.42
CA GLN A 394 -10.67 13.45 -18.03
C GLN A 394 -10.94 12.34 -17.01
N ALA A 395 -11.12 11.08 -17.44
CA ALA A 395 -11.32 9.97 -16.53
C ALA A 395 -10.08 9.76 -15.66
N ASP A 396 -10.31 9.44 -14.39
CA ASP A 396 -9.26 8.97 -13.50
C ASP A 396 -8.93 7.49 -13.77
N TYR A 397 -7.82 7.03 -13.20
CA TYR A 397 -7.39 5.64 -13.32
C TYR A 397 -8.45 4.64 -12.86
N ARG A 398 -9.11 4.89 -11.73
CA ARG A 398 -10.08 3.98 -11.16
C ARG A 398 -11.28 3.79 -12.08
N GLU A 399 -11.77 4.86 -12.68
CA GLU A 399 -12.89 4.85 -13.62
C GLU A 399 -12.55 4.03 -14.88
N ALA A 400 -11.39 4.29 -15.48
CA ALA A 400 -10.92 3.58 -16.67
C ALA A 400 -10.71 2.09 -16.39
N HIS A 401 -10.08 1.76 -15.25
CA HIS A 401 -9.81 0.40 -14.84
C HIS A 401 -11.10 -0.39 -14.55
N LEU A 402 -12.08 0.22 -13.88
CA LEU A 402 -13.40 -0.39 -13.66
C LEU A 402 -14.15 -0.63 -14.98
N ALA A 403 -13.98 0.24 -15.98
CA ALA A 403 -14.55 0.03 -17.31
C ALA A 403 -13.88 -1.14 -18.04
N ALA A 404 -12.55 -1.25 -17.95
CA ALA A 404 -11.80 -2.37 -18.50
C ALA A 404 -12.18 -3.71 -17.85
N ASN A 405 -12.34 -3.73 -16.52
CA ASN A 405 -12.78 -4.92 -15.77
C ASN A 405 -14.17 -5.42 -16.15
N ARG A 406 -15.05 -4.56 -16.69
CA ARG A 406 -16.35 -4.99 -17.25
C ARG A 406 -16.21 -5.71 -18.60
N VAL A 407 -15.13 -5.48 -19.33
CA VAL A 407 -14.83 -6.15 -20.61
C VAL A 407 -14.03 -7.42 -20.37
N SER A 408 -12.94 -7.31 -19.62
CA SER A 408 -12.04 -8.41 -19.28
C SER A 408 -11.44 -8.16 -17.91
N ASN A 409 -11.79 -8.96 -16.90
CA ASN A 409 -11.16 -8.87 -15.58
C ASN A 409 -9.92 -9.76 -15.54
N TRP A 410 -8.80 -9.22 -16.06
CA TRP A 410 -7.53 -9.94 -16.11
C TRP A 410 -6.91 -10.11 -14.72
N GLU A 411 -7.07 -9.13 -13.82
CA GLU A 411 -6.54 -9.18 -12.45
C GLU A 411 -7.02 -10.43 -11.67
N ALA A 412 -8.29 -10.81 -11.86
CA ALA A 412 -8.85 -12.03 -11.27
C ALA A 412 -8.42 -13.33 -11.96
N SER A 413 -7.65 -13.24 -13.05
CA SER A 413 -7.25 -14.37 -13.91
C SER A 413 -5.74 -14.42 -14.12
N ILE A 414 -4.92 -13.77 -13.29
CA ILE A 414 -3.46 -13.79 -13.48
C ILE A 414 -2.96 -15.24 -13.34
N PRO A 415 -2.23 -15.77 -14.35
CA PRO A 415 -1.75 -17.15 -14.31
C PRO A 415 -0.59 -17.30 -13.32
N ASP A 416 -0.32 -18.53 -12.91
CA ASP A 416 0.90 -18.86 -12.17
C ASP A 416 2.15 -18.44 -12.98
N PRO A 417 3.23 -18.00 -12.30
CA PRO A 417 4.45 -17.54 -12.98
C PRO A 417 5.04 -18.60 -13.90
N THR A 418 5.44 -18.21 -15.11
CA THR A 418 6.09 -19.12 -16.08
C THR A 418 7.62 -19.01 -16.07
N TYR A 419 8.15 -18.11 -15.23
CA TYR A 419 9.58 -17.83 -15.05
C TYR A 419 10.26 -17.38 -16.34
N GLU A 420 9.67 -16.41 -17.04
CA GLU A 420 10.16 -15.94 -18.33
C GLU A 420 11.54 -15.26 -18.22
N ASP A 421 12.30 -15.35 -19.31
CA ASP A 421 13.64 -14.77 -19.44
C ASP A 421 13.62 -13.61 -20.44
N TYR A 422 13.78 -12.38 -19.95
CA TYR A 422 13.70 -11.20 -20.81
C TYR A 422 14.90 -11.07 -21.75
N ALA A 423 16.00 -11.80 -21.54
CA ALA A 423 17.17 -11.75 -22.44
C ALA A 423 17.10 -12.76 -23.58
N LYS A 424 16.19 -13.74 -23.51
CA LYS A 424 15.90 -14.66 -24.62
C LYS A 424 15.04 -13.95 -25.66
N PHE A 425 15.63 -12.96 -26.31
CA PHE A 425 15.06 -12.23 -27.43
C PHE A 425 15.18 -13.04 -28.73
N GLY A 426 14.46 -14.15 -28.84
CA GLY A 426 14.28 -14.92 -30.09
C GLY A 426 15.57 -15.39 -30.78
N GLU A 427 15.94 -16.65 -30.56
CA GLU A 427 16.51 -17.47 -31.63
C GLU A 427 15.39 -17.96 -32.57
#